data_AF-A0A7C5U5W8-F1
#
_entry.id   AF-A0A7C5U5W8-F1
#
_cell.length_a   1.000
_cell.length_b   1.000
_cell.length_c   1.000
_cell.angle_alpha   90.00
_cell.angle_beta   90.00
_cell.angle_gamma   90.00
#
_symmetry.space_group_name_H-M   'P 1'
#
loop_
_entity.id
_entity.type
_entity.pdbx_description
1 polymer ?
#
loop_
_entity_poly.entity_id
_entity_poly.type
_entity_poly.pdbx_seq_one_letter_code
_entity_poly.pdbx_strand_id
1 'polypeptide(L)'
;MKIPLFPKNETYINIIIAVFSIIIIFAMFFRIPLDKSNMSVAVFFDDDNRILFYTGKEEISQDVQLIIPVEEIKISEEEFLKKVNGKYVGNLEFYGNPEFITNFYEKTHYNKIIKVHYVKPKELQRYNSFTLFKRLWRAVVERSVEVIILPDSDTLLEAFGKFSNFFQVSNQIPKPDNTNWNNKIFSILLGIFVSLQMPVTIFSFLFLNTNWLFISIVSIIGTIACFFSTKNNFTRIANFFILGALTNFSLYSFEYLNDLETYRGVKLSLIALPTAFVLKELFSTISEKKSKKRSIDKKQIALFAVLFVITGTYVILRSGNYGYVTDLEERFRLLLENVFIIRPRIKELIFIPVLLLSSDLKNKYISEIFAFLGTFALVSIFNSFCHIKAPIFVTFYREIITIIVGAVIYSIIVIIKNLINVWTGKS
;
A
#
# COMPACT_ATOMS: atom_id res chain seq x y z
N MET A 1 34.78 -19.21 -10.75
CA MET A 1 33.35 -19.57 -10.82
C MET A 1 32.55 -18.27 -10.80
N LYS A 2 31.82 -17.89 -11.87
CA LYS A 2 30.98 -16.67 -11.82
C LYS A 2 29.74 -16.99 -11.00
N ILE A 3 29.67 -16.50 -9.76
CA ILE A 3 28.47 -16.60 -8.93
C ILE A 3 27.35 -15.84 -9.67
N PRO A 4 26.23 -16.49 -10.01
CA PRO A 4 25.15 -15.80 -10.69
C PRO A 4 24.55 -14.75 -9.76
N LEU A 5 24.15 -13.61 -10.34
CA LEU A 5 23.54 -12.50 -9.58
C LEU A 5 22.23 -12.91 -8.88
N PHE A 6 21.51 -13.87 -9.47
CA PHE A 6 20.26 -14.43 -8.98
C PHE A 6 20.33 -15.97 -9.00
N PRO A 7 19.63 -16.66 -8.08
CA PRO A 7 19.47 -18.10 -8.14
C PRO A 7 18.74 -18.51 -9.43
N LYS A 8 19.08 -19.69 -9.96
CA LYS A 8 18.48 -20.23 -11.19
C LYS A 8 17.58 -21.44 -10.94
N ASN A 9 17.39 -21.83 -9.68
CA ASN A 9 16.66 -23.03 -9.29
C ASN A 9 15.29 -22.64 -8.70
N GLU A 10 14.21 -23.02 -9.37
CA GLU A 10 12.83 -22.74 -8.94
C GLU A 10 12.50 -23.43 -7.61
N THR A 11 12.99 -24.65 -7.39
CA THR A 11 12.80 -25.37 -6.12
C THR A 11 13.41 -24.61 -4.95
N TYR A 12 14.60 -24.02 -5.16
CA TYR A 12 15.24 -23.20 -4.14
C TYR A 12 14.41 -21.96 -3.78
N ILE A 13 13.87 -21.26 -4.78
CA ILE A 13 13.00 -20.10 -4.54
C ILE A 13 11.70 -20.50 -3.85
N ASN A 14 11.08 -21.60 -4.26
CA ASN A 14 9.86 -22.09 -3.62
C ASN A 14 10.10 -22.48 -2.16
N ILE A 15 11.26 -23.05 -1.82
CA ILE A 15 11.65 -23.34 -0.42
C ILE A 15 11.77 -22.04 0.39
N ILE A 16 12.45 -21.02 -0.15
CA ILE A 16 12.56 -19.72 0.53
C ILE A 16 11.17 -19.14 0.79
N ILE A 17 10.32 -19.07 -0.24
CA ILE A 17 8.96 -18.53 -0.12
C ILE A 17 8.16 -19.32 0.93
N ALA A 18 8.24 -20.66 0.93
CA ALA A 18 7.54 -21.50 1.90
C ALA A 18 7.98 -21.23 3.34
N VAL A 19 9.29 -21.17 3.60
CA VAL A 19 9.85 -20.89 4.94
C VAL A 19 9.37 -19.53 5.45
N PHE A 20 9.50 -18.48 4.64
CA PHE A 20 9.07 -17.14 5.04
C PHE A 20 7.55 -17.00 5.13
N SER A 21 6.79 -17.75 4.35
CA SER A 21 5.33 -17.81 4.47
C SER A 21 4.92 -18.36 5.84
N ILE A 22 5.56 -19.43 6.32
CA ILE A 22 5.30 -20.01 7.65
C ILE A 22 5.58 -18.98 8.75
N ILE A 23 6.70 -18.25 8.65
CA ILE A 23 7.06 -17.21 9.61
C ILE A 23 6.01 -16.09 9.64
N ILE A 24 5.55 -15.63 8.46
CA ILE A 24 4.52 -14.58 8.36
C ILE A 24 3.19 -15.08 8.91
N ILE A 25 2.78 -16.31 8.60
CA ILE A 25 1.55 -16.90 9.13
C ILE A 25 1.59 -16.93 10.65
N PHE A 26 2.70 -17.40 11.23
CA PHE A 26 2.90 -17.40 12.67
C PHE A 26 2.84 -15.97 13.25
N ALA A 27 3.50 -15.00 12.61
CA ALA A 27 3.46 -13.60 13.02
C ALA A 27 2.06 -12.99 12.97
N MET A 28 1.25 -13.36 11.96
CA MET A 28 -0.13 -12.89 11.82
C MET A 28 -1.02 -13.32 12.99
N PHE A 29 -0.82 -14.51 13.57
CA PHE A 29 -1.58 -14.95 14.74
C PHE A 29 -1.44 -13.99 15.93
N PHE A 30 -0.27 -13.38 16.11
CA PHE A 30 -0.04 -12.40 17.19
C PHE A 30 -0.47 -10.98 16.81
N ARG A 31 -0.37 -10.61 15.53
CA ARG A 31 -0.67 -9.26 15.07
C ARG A 31 -2.16 -8.99 14.91
N ILE A 32 -2.93 -9.93 14.36
CA ILE A 32 -4.36 -9.71 14.07
C ILE A 32 -5.15 -9.29 15.32
N PRO A 33 -4.95 -9.88 16.51
CA PRO A 33 -5.62 -9.43 17.73
C PRO A 33 -5.29 -7.98 18.11
N LEU A 34 -4.04 -7.56 17.94
CA LEU A 34 -3.56 -6.20 18.23
C LEU A 34 -4.19 -5.19 17.27
N ASP A 35 -4.11 -5.47 15.97
CA ASP A 35 -4.74 -4.66 14.94
C ASP A 35 -6.26 -4.55 15.18
N LYS A 36 -6.91 -5.62 15.65
CA LYS A 36 -8.36 -5.63 15.94
C LYS A 36 -8.72 -4.81 17.18
N SER A 37 -7.92 -4.84 18.25
CA SER A 37 -8.17 -3.99 19.43
C SER A 37 -8.03 -2.51 19.11
N ASN A 38 -7.19 -2.18 18.14
CA ASN A 38 -6.91 -0.80 17.72
C ASN A 38 -7.93 -0.25 16.71
N MET A 39 -8.97 -1.02 16.37
CA MET A 39 -10.10 -0.56 15.55
C MET A 39 -11.28 -0.01 16.38
N SER A 40 -11.12 0.15 17.69
CA SER A 40 -12.10 0.87 18.49
C SER A 40 -12.16 2.33 18.03
N VAL A 41 -13.38 2.85 17.89
CA VAL A 41 -13.62 4.19 17.33
C VAL A 41 -14.54 4.97 18.25
N ALA A 42 -14.22 6.24 18.51
CA ALA A 42 -15.14 7.16 19.16
C ALA A 42 -15.77 8.08 18.11
N VAL A 43 -17.07 8.32 18.24
CA VAL A 43 -17.81 9.22 17.35
C VAL A 43 -18.32 10.37 18.17
N PHE A 44 -18.06 11.58 17.69
CA PHE A 44 -18.48 12.83 18.33
C PHE A 44 -19.19 13.72 17.31
N PHE A 45 -19.99 14.64 17.83
CA PHE A 45 -20.59 15.70 17.05
C PHE A 45 -19.67 16.93 17.03
N ASP A 46 -19.84 17.79 16.03
CA ASP A 46 -19.01 18.99 15.85
C ASP A 46 -19.25 20.08 16.90
N ASP A 47 -20.38 20.00 17.62
CA ASP A 47 -20.75 20.86 18.74
C ASP A 47 -20.33 20.32 20.13
N ASP A 48 -19.65 19.17 20.19
CA ASP A 48 -19.24 18.56 21.45
C ASP A 48 -18.10 19.36 22.13
N ASN A 49 -18.37 19.87 23.33
CA ASN A 49 -17.43 20.67 24.14
C ASN A 49 -16.09 19.96 24.46
N ARG A 50 -16.02 18.63 24.31
CA ARG A 50 -14.78 17.86 24.50
C ARG A 50 -13.79 18.01 23.34
N ILE A 51 -14.23 18.57 22.21
CA ILE A 51 -13.43 18.74 20.99
C ILE A 51 -13.18 20.21 20.72
N LEU A 52 -11.94 20.53 20.35
CA LEU A 52 -11.56 21.87 19.93
C LEU A 52 -10.82 21.82 18.61
N PHE A 53 -11.40 22.44 17.57
CA PHE A 53 -10.65 22.80 16.37
C PHE A 53 -9.82 24.05 16.68
N TYR A 54 -8.50 23.94 16.58
CA TYR A 54 -7.55 24.93 17.06
C TYR A 54 -6.84 25.64 15.91
N THR A 55 -7.07 26.95 15.78
CA THR A 55 -6.42 27.82 14.79
C THR A 55 -5.26 28.62 15.38
N GLY A 56 -5.07 28.57 16.70
CA GLY A 56 -4.01 29.28 17.41
C GLY A 56 -4.48 30.46 18.25
N LYS A 57 -5.77 30.80 18.23
CA LYS A 57 -6.32 31.95 18.96
C LYS A 57 -7.25 31.55 20.10
N GLU A 58 -7.76 30.33 20.06
CA GLU A 58 -8.75 29.82 20.99
C GLU A 58 -8.14 29.49 22.34
N GLU A 59 -8.84 29.80 23.43
CA GLU A 59 -8.47 29.33 24.77
C GLU A 59 -8.92 27.88 24.96
N ILE A 60 -8.02 27.07 25.52
CA ILE A 60 -8.28 25.63 25.71
C ILE A 60 -8.94 25.43 27.08
N SER A 61 -10.27 25.32 27.11
CA SER A 61 -11.04 25.01 28.32
C SER A 61 -10.62 23.68 28.96
N GLN A 62 -10.87 23.50 30.27
CA GLN A 62 -10.55 22.26 30.99
C GLN A 62 -11.32 21.05 30.45
N ASP A 63 -12.53 21.26 29.92
CA ASP A 63 -13.40 20.19 29.40
C ASP A 63 -12.91 19.59 28.08
N VAL A 64 -12.06 20.31 27.34
CA VAL A 64 -11.50 19.86 26.07
C VAL A 64 -10.58 18.66 26.31
N GLN A 65 -10.90 17.53 25.67
CA GLN A 65 -10.12 16.29 25.71
C GLN A 65 -9.30 16.08 24.43
N LEU A 66 -9.78 16.58 23.29
CA LEU A 66 -9.15 16.47 21.98
C LEU A 66 -8.96 17.85 21.34
N ILE A 67 -7.71 18.18 21.05
CA ILE A 67 -7.32 19.41 20.36
C ILE A 67 -6.93 19.03 18.92
N ILE A 68 -7.53 19.68 17.93
CA ILE A 68 -7.36 19.38 16.52
C ILE A 68 -6.73 20.59 15.82
N PRO A 69 -5.41 20.54 15.57
CA PRO A 69 -4.71 21.58 14.83
C PRO A 69 -5.25 21.68 13.39
N VAL A 70 -5.82 22.82 13.02
CA VAL A 70 -6.25 23.12 11.65
C VAL A 70 -5.22 24.00 10.93
N GLU A 71 -5.47 24.33 9.66
CA GLU A 71 -4.46 24.94 8.77
C GLU A 71 -3.83 26.24 9.32
N GLU A 72 -2.51 26.39 9.07
CA GLU A 72 -1.65 27.55 9.35
C GLU A 72 -1.56 28.05 10.80
N ILE A 73 -1.25 27.15 11.74
CA ILE A 73 -0.90 27.54 13.11
C ILE A 73 0.46 28.23 13.14
N LYS A 74 0.50 29.46 13.65
CA LYS A 74 1.72 30.28 13.77
C LYS A 74 2.48 30.11 15.08
N ILE A 75 2.07 29.16 15.91
CA ILE A 75 2.62 28.92 17.24
C ILE A 75 3.74 27.88 17.14
N SER A 76 4.78 28.02 17.98
CA SER A 76 5.85 27.03 18.05
C SER A 76 5.36 25.72 18.66
N GLU A 77 5.98 24.60 18.26
CA GLU A 77 5.60 23.27 18.71
C GLU A 77 5.77 23.08 20.23
N GLU A 78 6.76 23.75 20.82
CA GLU A 78 7.00 23.73 22.27
C GLU A 78 5.98 24.56 23.05
N GLU A 79 5.53 25.69 22.52
CA GLU A 79 4.44 26.47 23.12
C GLU A 79 3.12 25.70 23.01
N PHE A 80 2.89 25.04 21.87
CA PHE A 80 1.75 24.16 21.69
C PHE A 80 1.75 23.02 22.71
N LEU A 81 2.90 22.38 22.99
CA LEU A 81 3.03 21.34 24.00
C LEU A 81 2.54 21.79 25.39
N LYS A 82 2.92 23.02 25.79
CA LYS A 82 2.48 23.60 27.08
C LYS A 82 0.96 23.79 27.12
N LYS A 83 0.37 24.21 26.01
CA LYS A 83 -1.09 24.42 25.87
C LYS A 83 -1.86 23.10 25.84
N VAL A 84 -1.32 22.05 25.23
CA VAL A 84 -1.94 20.72 25.16
C VAL A 84 -2.11 20.10 26.54
N ASN A 85 -1.17 20.31 27.46
CA ASN A 85 -1.26 19.88 28.87
C ASN A 85 -1.74 18.41 29.06
N GLY A 86 -1.20 17.48 28.27
CA GLY A 86 -1.52 16.06 28.39
C GLY A 86 -2.82 15.59 27.71
N LYS A 87 -3.52 16.47 26.98
CA LYS A 87 -4.73 16.17 26.18
C LYS A 87 -4.41 15.53 24.83
N TYR A 88 -5.37 14.86 24.20
CA TYR A 88 -5.14 14.25 22.89
C TYR A 88 -4.96 15.31 21.81
N VAL A 89 -4.07 15.03 20.85
CA VAL A 89 -3.85 15.86 19.67
C VAL A 89 -4.36 15.10 18.45
N GLY A 90 -5.26 15.70 17.67
CA GLY A 90 -5.86 15.11 16.49
C GLY A 90 -5.05 15.37 15.22
N ASN A 91 -4.58 14.31 14.56
CA ASN A 91 -4.06 14.35 13.20
C ASN A 91 -5.23 14.20 12.22
N LEU A 92 -5.63 15.29 11.57
CA LEU A 92 -6.73 15.29 10.61
C LEU A 92 -6.36 14.57 9.32
N GLU A 93 -7.17 13.59 8.93
CA GLU A 93 -6.97 12.83 7.69
C GLU A 93 -7.03 13.73 6.44
N PHE A 94 -7.93 14.72 6.47
CA PHE A 94 -8.14 15.70 5.42
C PHE A 94 -8.22 17.10 6.05
N TYR A 95 -7.75 18.11 5.32
CA TYR A 95 -7.86 19.53 5.72
C TYR A 95 -7.08 19.89 7.00
N GLY A 96 -6.17 19.03 7.44
CA GLY A 96 -5.25 19.28 8.54
C GLY A 96 -3.93 19.88 8.09
N ASN A 97 -3.05 20.15 9.06
CA ASN A 97 -1.65 20.47 8.82
C ASN A 97 -0.76 19.28 9.22
N PRO A 98 -0.58 18.27 8.35
CA PRO A 98 0.19 17.08 8.69
C PRO A 98 1.65 17.41 8.99
N GLU A 99 2.23 18.41 8.31
CA GLU A 99 3.61 18.85 8.54
C GLU A 99 3.82 19.40 9.95
N PHE A 100 2.88 20.19 10.46
CA PHE A 100 2.91 20.67 11.85
C PHE A 100 2.86 19.52 12.85
N ILE A 101 1.98 18.54 12.64
CA ILE A 101 1.84 17.38 13.54
C ILE A 101 3.12 16.53 13.54
N THR A 102 3.70 16.29 12.38
CA THR A 102 4.98 15.57 12.26
C THR A 102 6.10 16.32 12.99
N ASN A 103 6.25 17.63 12.73
CA ASN A 103 7.28 18.44 13.40
C ASN A 103 7.06 18.53 14.91
N PHE A 104 5.81 18.57 15.36
CA PHE A 104 5.45 18.53 16.78
C PHE A 104 5.91 17.22 17.42
N TYR A 105 5.59 16.08 16.81
CA TYR A 105 6.07 14.79 17.29
C TYR A 105 7.60 14.69 17.31
N GLU A 106 8.28 15.08 16.23
CA GLU A 106 9.75 15.00 16.13
C GLU A 106 10.45 15.82 17.22
N LYS A 107 9.93 17.01 17.54
CA LYS A 107 10.52 17.89 18.56
C LYS A 107 10.17 17.46 19.98
N THR A 108 8.92 17.05 20.24
CA THR A 108 8.42 16.86 21.61
C THR A 108 8.24 15.40 22.02
N HIS A 109 8.30 14.46 21.07
CA HIS A 109 8.02 13.04 21.24
C HIS A 109 6.65 12.78 21.89
N TYR A 110 5.67 13.64 21.57
CA TYR A 110 4.35 13.57 22.18
C TYR A 110 3.55 12.37 21.67
N ASN A 111 3.23 11.44 22.56
CA ASN A 111 2.68 10.13 22.18
C ASN A 111 1.15 10.01 22.25
N LYS A 112 0.43 11.11 22.53
CA LYS A 112 -1.06 11.13 22.54
C LYS A 112 -1.62 11.77 21.27
N ILE A 113 -1.07 11.37 20.11
CA ILE A 113 -1.55 11.81 18.80
C ILE A 113 -2.45 10.72 18.21
N ILE A 114 -3.68 11.08 17.85
CA ILE A 114 -4.69 10.16 17.29
C ILE A 114 -5.13 10.65 15.91
N LYS A 115 -5.59 9.75 15.03
CA LYS A 115 -6.13 10.14 13.73
C LYS A 115 -7.61 10.52 13.87
N VAL A 116 -7.97 11.58 13.17
CA VAL A 116 -9.32 12.15 13.19
C VAL A 116 -9.87 12.22 11.79
N HIS A 117 -11.07 11.68 11.59
CA HIS A 117 -11.84 11.86 10.37
C HIS A 117 -12.97 12.85 10.62
N TYR A 118 -12.93 13.99 9.92
CA TYR A 118 -13.97 15.00 9.99
C TYR A 118 -14.76 15.04 8.67
N VAL A 119 -16.09 14.93 8.77
CA VAL A 119 -17.00 15.14 7.65
C VAL A 119 -17.55 16.56 7.75
N LYS A 120 -17.23 17.43 6.77
CA LYS A 120 -17.72 18.82 6.80
C LYS A 120 -19.24 18.88 6.55
N PRO A 121 -19.98 19.81 7.19
CA PRO A 121 -21.42 20.00 6.94
C PRO A 121 -21.77 20.16 5.45
N LYS A 122 -20.95 20.92 4.71
CA LYS A 122 -21.14 21.12 3.25
C LYS A 122 -20.92 19.85 2.42
N GLU A 123 -20.11 18.91 2.94
CA GLU A 123 -19.83 17.64 2.27
C GLU A 123 -20.97 16.64 2.50
N LEU A 124 -21.64 16.71 3.65
CA LEU A 124 -22.73 15.82 4.03
C LEU A 124 -23.87 15.81 2.99
N GLN A 125 -24.16 16.96 2.38
CA GLN A 125 -25.19 17.11 1.34
C GLN A 125 -24.98 16.20 0.11
N ARG A 126 -23.77 15.66 -0.07
CA ARG A 126 -23.43 14.76 -1.18
C ARG A 126 -23.69 13.28 -0.87
N TYR A 127 -24.05 12.97 0.37
CA TYR A 127 -24.19 11.59 0.84
C TYR A 127 -25.62 11.22 1.17
N ASN A 128 -25.99 9.99 0.82
CA ASN A 128 -27.13 9.28 1.40
C ASN A 128 -26.66 8.38 2.55
N SER A 129 -27.60 7.81 3.34
CA SER A 129 -27.26 6.99 4.51
C SER A 129 -26.26 5.86 4.21
N PHE A 130 -26.37 5.22 3.04
CA PHE A 130 -25.50 4.11 2.63
C PHE A 130 -24.09 4.57 2.23
N THR A 131 -23.99 5.63 1.43
CA THR A 131 -22.69 6.19 1.00
C THR A 131 -21.95 6.85 2.16
N LEU A 132 -22.67 7.47 3.10
CA LEU A 132 -22.12 7.95 4.36
C LEU A 132 -21.58 6.77 5.19
N PHE A 133 -22.37 5.71 5.41
CA PHE A 133 -21.90 4.50 6.09
C PHE A 133 -20.61 3.94 5.46
N LYS A 134 -20.54 3.83 4.12
CA LYS A 134 -19.31 3.37 3.44
C LYS A 134 -18.13 4.30 3.69
N ARG A 135 -18.35 5.61 3.70
CA ARG A 135 -17.30 6.58 4.01
C ARG A 135 -16.74 6.35 5.42
N LEU A 136 -17.61 6.18 6.42
CA LEU A 136 -17.21 5.92 7.80
C LEU A 136 -16.51 4.57 7.94
N TRP A 137 -17.06 3.52 7.30
CA TRP A 137 -16.45 2.20 7.22
C TRP A 137 -15.02 2.28 6.71
N ARG A 138 -14.78 3.02 5.61
CA ARG A 138 -13.45 3.18 5.03
C ARG A 138 -12.51 3.97 5.92
N ALA A 139 -13.00 4.97 6.64
CA ALA A 139 -12.20 5.71 7.62
C ALA A 139 -11.63 4.78 8.69
N VAL A 140 -12.43 3.83 9.21
CA VAL A 140 -11.96 2.87 10.20
C VAL A 140 -11.13 1.74 9.56
N VAL A 141 -11.64 1.11 8.50
CA VAL A 141 -11.06 -0.13 7.97
C VAL A 141 -9.85 0.12 7.07
N GLU A 142 -9.86 1.17 6.24
CA GLU A 142 -8.76 1.44 5.31
C GLU A 142 -7.69 2.36 5.91
N ARG A 143 -7.99 3.07 7.00
CA ARG A 143 -7.15 4.16 7.53
C ARG A 143 -6.96 4.11 9.05
N SER A 144 -7.69 3.23 9.73
CA SER A 144 -7.62 3.01 11.18
C SER A 144 -7.79 4.29 11.98
N VAL A 145 -8.81 5.07 11.64
CA VAL A 145 -9.15 6.31 12.38
C VAL A 145 -9.76 5.96 13.74
N GLU A 146 -9.25 6.60 14.79
CA GLU A 146 -9.69 6.42 16.17
C GLU A 146 -10.87 7.34 16.53
N VAL A 147 -10.96 8.52 15.91
CA VAL A 147 -12.03 9.50 16.19
C VAL A 147 -12.71 9.97 14.91
N ILE A 148 -14.04 9.87 14.86
CA ILE A 148 -14.87 10.41 13.79
C ILE A 148 -15.68 11.59 14.34
N ILE A 149 -15.65 12.70 13.61
CA ILE A 149 -16.43 13.91 13.92
C ILE A 149 -17.42 14.13 12.80
N LEU A 150 -18.69 14.23 13.18
CA LEU A 150 -19.82 14.35 12.26
C LEU A 150 -20.66 15.56 12.61
N PRO A 151 -21.27 16.22 11.61
CA PRO A 151 -22.24 17.27 11.85
C PRO A 151 -23.60 16.65 12.21
N ASP A 152 -24.34 17.31 13.10
CA ASP A 152 -25.68 16.83 13.48
C ASP A 152 -26.65 16.86 12.27
N SER A 153 -27.33 15.73 12.02
CA SER A 153 -28.28 15.58 10.91
C SER A 153 -29.13 14.32 10.99
N ASP A 154 -30.36 14.35 10.44
CA ASP A 154 -31.26 13.18 10.42
C ASP A 154 -30.70 11.99 9.61
N THR A 155 -29.98 12.28 8.52
CA THR A 155 -29.30 11.27 7.68
C THR A 155 -28.24 10.46 8.42
N LEU A 156 -27.76 10.98 9.55
CA LEU A 156 -26.72 10.35 10.36
C LEU A 156 -27.26 9.19 11.17
N LEU A 157 -28.49 9.25 11.67
CA LEU A 157 -29.05 8.22 12.56
C LEU A 157 -29.08 6.84 11.90
N GLU A 158 -29.52 6.78 10.64
CA GLU A 158 -29.60 5.51 9.90
C GLU A 158 -28.20 4.99 9.51
N ALA A 159 -27.30 5.89 9.09
CA ALA A 159 -25.92 5.54 8.74
C ALA A 159 -25.13 5.07 9.97
N PHE A 160 -25.31 5.74 11.10
CA PHE A 160 -24.67 5.43 12.37
C PHE A 160 -25.20 4.13 12.95
N GLY A 161 -26.51 3.87 12.91
CA GLY A 161 -27.08 2.59 13.34
C GLY A 161 -26.51 1.40 12.56
N LYS A 162 -26.27 1.54 11.25
CA LYS A 162 -25.55 0.53 10.47
C LYS A 162 -24.09 0.42 10.89
N PHE A 163 -23.43 1.55 11.16
CA PHE A 163 -22.02 1.59 11.57
C PHE A 163 -21.76 0.94 12.93
N SER A 164 -22.60 1.23 13.94
CA SER A 164 -22.48 0.69 15.30
C SER A 164 -22.69 -0.83 15.37
N ASN A 165 -23.35 -1.42 14.38
CA ASN A 165 -23.51 -2.88 14.30
C ASN A 165 -22.20 -3.61 13.96
N PHE A 166 -21.22 -2.91 13.37
CA PHE A 166 -19.97 -3.51 12.91
C PHE A 166 -18.74 -3.13 13.74
N PHE A 167 -18.74 -1.95 14.38
CA PHE A 167 -17.60 -1.45 15.14
C PHE A 167 -17.94 -1.23 16.60
N GLN A 168 -16.94 -1.42 17.47
CA GLN A 168 -17.06 -1.08 18.88
C GLN A 168 -16.94 0.44 19.03
N VAL A 169 -18.10 1.09 19.15
CA VAL A 169 -18.14 2.53 19.39
C VAL A 169 -17.88 2.81 20.87
N SER A 170 -16.75 3.46 21.15
CA SER A 170 -16.35 3.85 22.50
C SER A 170 -16.88 5.24 22.84
N ASN A 171 -17.32 5.42 24.09
CA ASN A 171 -17.68 6.73 24.62
C ASN A 171 -16.46 7.60 25.00
N GLN A 172 -15.29 6.96 25.12
CA GLN A 172 -14.02 7.59 25.42
C GLN A 172 -13.09 7.55 24.20
N ILE A 173 -12.23 8.56 24.08
CA ILE A 173 -11.20 8.63 23.04
C ILE A 173 -10.27 7.40 23.18
N PRO A 174 -10.17 6.55 22.14
CA PRO A 174 -9.25 5.42 22.15
C PRO A 174 -7.81 5.89 22.31
N LYS A 175 -6.99 5.08 23.00
CA LYS A 175 -5.55 5.36 23.07
C LYS A 175 -4.92 5.14 21.69
N PRO A 176 -3.96 5.98 21.27
CA PRO A 176 -3.24 5.74 20.04
C PRO A 176 -2.47 4.43 20.10
N ASP A 177 -2.26 3.84 18.94
CA ASP A 177 -1.54 2.59 18.82
C ASP A 177 -0.07 2.80 19.23
N ASN A 178 0.29 2.32 20.42
CA ASN A 178 1.64 2.36 20.99
C ASN A 178 2.31 0.98 21.02
N THR A 179 1.81 0.06 20.21
CA THR A 179 2.21 -1.35 20.28
C THR A 179 3.67 -1.51 19.89
N ASN A 180 4.50 -1.94 20.84
CA ASN A 180 5.93 -2.14 20.63
C ASN A 180 6.16 -3.54 20.00
N TRP A 181 5.97 -3.63 18.69
CA TRP A 181 6.28 -4.84 17.92
C TRP A 181 7.78 -4.95 17.67
N ASN A 182 8.28 -6.19 17.55
CA ASN A 182 9.69 -6.45 17.22
C ASN A 182 9.99 -6.19 15.72
N ASN A 183 9.72 -4.96 15.26
CA ASN A 183 9.94 -4.52 13.89
C ASN A 183 11.38 -4.73 13.40
N LYS A 184 12.39 -4.57 14.28
CA LYS A 184 13.80 -4.85 13.99
C LYS A 184 14.06 -6.31 13.59
N ILE A 185 13.39 -7.27 14.22
CA ILE A 185 13.50 -8.69 13.85
C ILE A 185 12.99 -8.87 12.42
N PHE A 186 11.84 -8.27 12.09
CA PHE A 186 11.31 -8.33 10.73
C PHE A 186 12.17 -7.58 9.71
N SER A 187 12.82 -6.47 10.08
CA SER A 187 13.83 -5.83 9.24
C SER A 187 15.00 -6.79 8.93
N ILE A 188 15.52 -7.50 9.93
CA ILE A 188 16.57 -8.50 9.71
C ILE A 188 16.07 -9.63 8.80
N LEU A 189 14.87 -10.16 9.05
CA LEU A 189 14.25 -11.20 8.22
C LEU A 189 14.05 -10.74 6.78
N LEU A 190 13.62 -9.49 6.57
CA LEU A 190 13.50 -8.86 5.26
C LEU A 190 14.86 -8.82 4.54
N GLY A 191 15.91 -8.39 5.24
CA GLY A 191 17.28 -8.39 4.71
C GLY A 191 17.78 -9.79 4.32
N ILE A 192 17.51 -10.80 5.15
CA ILE A 192 17.85 -12.20 4.87
C ILE A 192 17.08 -12.71 3.66
N PHE A 193 15.76 -12.48 3.61
CA PHE A 193 14.89 -12.90 2.51
C PHE A 193 15.39 -12.39 1.16
N VAL A 194 15.73 -11.11 1.08
CA VAL A 194 16.24 -10.50 -0.15
C VAL A 194 17.65 -11.01 -0.48
N SER A 195 18.52 -11.18 0.53
CA SER A 195 19.91 -11.64 0.33
C SER A 195 20.00 -13.09 -0.12
N LEU A 196 19.06 -13.95 0.25
CA LEU A 196 18.96 -15.31 -0.29
C LEU A 196 18.63 -15.31 -1.79
N GLN A 197 18.01 -14.26 -2.31
CA GLN A 197 17.66 -14.12 -3.73
C GLN A 197 18.65 -13.27 -4.53
N MET A 198 19.34 -12.33 -3.87
CA MET A 198 20.36 -11.47 -4.47
C MET A 198 21.47 -11.23 -3.45
N PRO A 199 22.50 -12.10 -3.35
CA PRO A 199 23.49 -12.09 -2.26
C PRO A 199 24.21 -10.77 -2.02
N VAL A 200 24.36 -9.94 -3.06
CA VAL A 200 24.96 -8.60 -2.96
C VAL A 200 24.20 -7.69 -1.98
N THR A 201 22.91 -7.94 -1.71
CA THR A 201 22.15 -7.14 -0.75
C THR A 201 22.59 -7.35 0.69
N ILE A 202 23.47 -8.30 1.00
CA ILE A 202 24.00 -8.44 2.35
C ILE A 202 24.73 -7.18 2.84
N PHE A 203 25.28 -6.37 1.92
CA PHE A 203 25.87 -5.07 2.26
C PHE A 203 24.86 -4.04 2.77
N SER A 204 23.56 -4.24 2.51
CA SER A 204 22.53 -3.36 3.07
C SER A 204 22.49 -3.37 4.59
N PHE A 205 22.93 -4.46 5.24
CA PHE A 205 22.99 -4.56 6.70
C PHE A 205 23.92 -3.53 7.36
N LEU A 206 24.81 -2.88 6.59
CA LEU A 206 25.59 -1.72 7.05
C LEU A 206 24.69 -0.55 7.47
N PHE A 207 23.47 -0.47 6.92
CA PHE A 207 22.51 0.59 7.19
C PHE A 207 21.49 0.22 8.27
N LEU A 208 21.63 -0.93 8.96
CA LEU A 208 20.63 -1.43 9.92
C LEU A 208 20.38 -0.46 11.08
N ASN A 209 21.39 0.34 11.46
CA ASN A 209 21.25 1.39 12.46
C ASN A 209 20.25 2.48 12.04
N THR A 210 20.13 2.76 10.74
CA THR A 210 19.13 3.66 10.16
C THR A 210 17.97 2.85 9.58
N ASN A 211 17.05 2.40 10.45
CA ASN A 211 16.00 1.43 10.11
C ASN A 211 15.14 1.85 8.89
N TRP A 212 14.70 3.11 8.80
CA TRP A 212 13.89 3.60 7.68
C TRP A 212 14.61 3.48 6.33
N LEU A 213 15.91 3.80 6.29
CA LEU A 213 16.75 3.76 5.10
C LEU A 213 17.03 2.31 4.70
N PHE A 214 17.35 1.47 5.68
CA PHE A 214 17.53 0.04 5.49
C PHE A 214 16.29 -0.61 4.87
N ILE A 215 15.10 -0.43 5.46
CA ILE A 215 13.85 -1.00 4.96
C ILE A 215 13.58 -0.51 3.54
N SER A 216 13.82 0.78 3.26
CA SER A 216 13.60 1.36 1.93
C SER A 216 14.51 0.72 0.87
N ILE A 217 15.83 0.69 1.10
CA ILE A 217 16.80 0.12 0.17
C ILE A 217 16.54 -1.36 -0.06
N VAL A 218 16.40 -2.13 1.03
CA VAL A 218 16.22 -3.58 0.94
C VAL A 218 14.94 -3.93 0.22
N SER A 219 13.84 -3.23 0.49
CA SER A 219 12.57 -3.54 -0.16
C SER A 219 12.59 -3.17 -1.65
N ILE A 220 13.19 -2.04 -2.03
CA ILE A 220 13.34 -1.65 -3.44
C ILE A 220 14.19 -2.67 -4.20
N ILE A 221 15.37 -3.05 -3.66
CA ILE A 221 16.20 -4.07 -4.29
C ILE A 221 15.49 -5.43 -4.27
N GLY A 222 14.72 -5.70 -3.21
CA GLY A 222 13.84 -6.86 -3.08
C GLY A 222 12.87 -7.01 -4.24
N THR A 223 12.28 -5.92 -4.74
CA THR A 223 11.39 -6.00 -5.93
C THR A 223 12.14 -6.52 -7.16
N ILE A 224 13.40 -6.08 -7.36
CA ILE A 224 14.25 -6.51 -8.47
C ILE A 224 14.65 -7.98 -8.27
N ALA A 225 15.10 -8.33 -7.07
CA ALA A 225 15.50 -9.70 -6.72
C ALA A 225 14.34 -10.68 -6.91
N CYS A 226 13.15 -10.36 -6.38
CA CYS A 226 11.97 -11.21 -6.44
C CYS A 226 11.48 -11.46 -7.87
N PHE A 227 11.62 -10.47 -8.75
CA PHE A 227 11.22 -10.60 -10.14
C PHE A 227 12.17 -11.48 -10.95
N PHE A 228 13.48 -11.29 -10.79
CA PHE A 228 14.50 -11.98 -11.59
C PHE A 228 14.94 -13.33 -11.03
N SER A 229 14.62 -13.64 -9.78
CA SER A 229 14.96 -14.92 -9.14
C SER A 229 14.16 -16.12 -9.65
N THR A 230 13.00 -15.88 -10.26
CA THR A 230 12.11 -16.91 -10.81
C THR A 230 11.58 -16.54 -12.20
N LYS A 231 11.30 -17.55 -13.02
CA LYS A 231 10.62 -17.41 -14.31
C LYS A 231 9.12 -17.65 -14.21
N ASN A 232 8.65 -18.34 -13.17
CA ASN A 232 7.24 -18.64 -12.98
C ASN A 232 6.49 -17.41 -12.44
N ASN A 233 5.49 -16.94 -13.18
CA ASN A 233 4.73 -15.75 -12.79
C ASN A 233 3.91 -15.96 -11.51
N PHE A 234 3.44 -17.16 -11.20
CA PHE A 234 2.77 -17.45 -9.92
C PHE A 234 3.76 -17.33 -8.75
N THR A 235 4.96 -17.88 -8.93
CA THR A 235 6.04 -17.74 -7.95
C THR A 235 6.42 -16.28 -7.77
N ARG A 236 6.49 -15.47 -8.85
CA ARG A 236 6.70 -14.01 -8.74
C ARG A 236 5.65 -13.33 -7.88
N ILE A 237 4.36 -13.62 -8.12
CA ILE A 237 3.27 -13.03 -7.34
C ILE A 237 3.42 -13.38 -5.86
N ALA A 238 3.65 -14.66 -5.54
CA ALA A 238 3.87 -15.10 -4.16
C ALA A 238 5.09 -14.40 -3.54
N ASN A 239 6.19 -14.31 -4.28
CA ASN A 239 7.43 -13.68 -3.82
C ASN A 239 7.24 -12.19 -3.47
N PHE A 240 6.52 -11.44 -4.30
CA PHE A 240 6.17 -10.03 -4.04
C PHE A 240 5.22 -9.86 -2.86
N PHE A 241 4.30 -10.80 -2.67
CA PHE A 241 3.40 -10.81 -1.52
C PHE A 241 4.18 -11.00 -0.21
N ILE A 242 5.11 -11.96 -0.17
CA ILE A 242 6.00 -12.18 0.99
C ILE A 242 6.92 -10.99 1.24
N LEU A 243 7.50 -10.41 0.18
CA LEU A 243 8.29 -9.18 0.28
C LEU A 243 7.48 -8.06 0.92
N GLY A 244 6.28 -7.78 0.40
CA GLY A 244 5.39 -6.75 0.92
C GLY A 244 5.02 -7.00 2.38
N ALA A 245 4.62 -8.23 2.72
CA ALA A 245 4.29 -8.59 4.09
C ALA A 245 5.47 -8.36 5.05
N LEU A 246 6.69 -8.82 4.72
CA LEU A 246 7.89 -8.56 5.53
C LEU A 246 8.15 -7.07 5.70
N THR A 247 8.09 -6.29 4.62
CA THR A 247 8.25 -4.82 4.68
C THR A 247 7.19 -4.19 5.59
N ASN A 248 5.94 -4.64 5.53
CA ASN A 248 4.89 -4.13 6.41
C ASN A 248 5.17 -4.45 7.89
N PHE A 249 5.58 -5.67 8.21
CA PHE A 249 5.99 -6.02 9.58
C PHE A 249 7.24 -5.24 10.05
N SER A 250 8.17 -4.91 9.15
CA SER A 250 9.32 -4.04 9.46
C SER A 250 8.93 -2.58 9.74
N LEU A 251 7.84 -2.11 9.15
CA LEU A 251 7.31 -0.75 9.34
C LEU A 251 6.36 -0.63 10.54
N TYR A 252 6.13 -1.69 11.30
CA TYR A 252 5.22 -1.67 12.44
C TYR A 252 5.85 -0.89 13.61
N SER A 253 5.64 0.42 13.62
CA SER A 253 6.05 1.33 14.70
C SER A 253 5.02 2.45 14.87
N PHE A 254 5.09 3.14 16.01
CA PHE A 254 4.19 4.24 16.37
C PHE A 254 4.11 5.31 15.26
N GLU A 255 5.25 5.68 14.70
CA GLU A 255 5.37 6.74 13.68
C GLU A 255 4.59 6.41 12.42
N TYR A 256 4.69 5.17 11.94
CA TYR A 256 4.01 4.75 10.71
C TYR A 256 2.54 4.41 10.92
N LEU A 257 2.15 3.90 12.10
CA LEU A 257 0.76 3.54 12.43
C LEU A 257 -0.13 4.78 12.64
N ASN A 258 0.44 5.85 13.21
CA ASN A 258 -0.26 7.11 13.51
C ASN A 258 -0.08 8.19 12.41
N ASP A 259 0.41 7.79 11.23
CA ASP A 259 0.57 8.66 10.05
C ASP A 259 1.49 9.87 10.27
N LEU A 260 2.51 9.70 11.11
CA LEU A 260 3.54 10.71 11.38
C LEU A 260 4.69 10.56 10.38
N GLU A 261 5.00 9.32 10.01
CA GLU A 261 5.91 8.99 8.92
C GLU A 261 5.21 8.14 7.84
N THR A 262 5.72 8.25 6.61
CA THR A 262 5.30 7.41 5.49
C THR A 262 6.49 6.70 4.87
N TYR A 263 6.25 5.51 4.31
CA TYR A 263 7.27 4.78 3.59
C TYR A 263 7.78 5.58 2.38
N ARG A 264 9.06 5.96 2.40
CA ARG A 264 9.68 6.87 1.41
C ARG A 264 9.98 6.19 0.07
N GLY A 265 9.92 4.86 0.00
CA GLY A 265 10.29 4.07 -1.18
C GLY A 265 9.20 3.84 -2.23
N VAL A 266 7.94 4.27 -2.00
CA VAL A 266 6.79 3.95 -2.89
C VAL A 266 7.02 4.40 -4.34
N LYS A 267 7.47 5.64 -4.55
CA LYS A 267 7.68 6.17 -5.91
C LYS A 267 8.90 5.55 -6.58
N LEU A 268 9.96 5.30 -5.81
CA LEU A 268 11.16 4.67 -6.33
C LEU A 268 10.92 3.21 -6.71
N SER A 269 10.16 2.44 -5.92
CA SER A 269 9.81 1.05 -6.25
C SER A 269 9.02 0.96 -7.56
N LEU A 270 8.11 1.92 -7.83
CA LEU A 270 7.32 1.99 -9.08
C LEU A 270 8.18 2.19 -10.33
N ILE A 271 9.38 2.75 -10.20
CA ILE A 271 10.26 3.04 -11.33
C ILE A 271 11.40 2.02 -11.40
N ALA A 272 11.93 1.60 -10.26
CA ALA A 272 13.13 0.78 -10.16
C ALA A 272 12.98 -0.57 -10.88
N LEU A 273 11.90 -1.31 -10.62
CA LEU A 273 11.69 -2.61 -11.25
C LEU A 273 11.43 -2.50 -12.77
N PRO A 274 10.50 -1.67 -13.27
CA PRO A 274 10.30 -1.52 -14.71
C PRO A 274 11.58 -1.05 -15.43
N THR A 275 12.36 -0.16 -14.79
CA THR A 275 13.65 0.29 -15.35
C THR A 275 14.66 -0.85 -15.41
N ALA A 276 14.80 -1.63 -14.33
CA ALA A 276 15.68 -2.80 -14.30
C ALA A 276 15.30 -3.84 -15.36
N PHE A 277 14.01 -4.03 -15.61
CA PHE A 277 13.49 -4.85 -16.71
C PHE A 277 13.96 -4.34 -18.07
N VAL A 278 13.71 -3.08 -18.38
CA VAL A 278 14.11 -2.48 -19.66
C VAL A 278 15.62 -2.55 -19.85
N LEU A 279 16.41 -2.23 -18.82
CA LEU A 279 17.88 -2.31 -18.89
C LEU A 279 18.35 -3.74 -19.19
N LYS A 280 17.79 -4.75 -18.53
CA LYS A 280 18.14 -6.15 -18.79
C LYS A 280 17.86 -6.53 -20.24
N GLU A 281 16.68 -6.17 -20.77
CA GLU A 281 16.33 -6.51 -22.15
C GLU A 281 17.18 -5.74 -23.18
N LEU A 282 17.56 -4.49 -22.88
CA LEU A 282 18.53 -3.73 -23.67
C LEU A 282 19.90 -4.40 -23.71
N PHE A 283 20.45 -4.79 -22.55
CA PHE A 283 21.74 -5.48 -22.47
C PHE A 283 21.71 -6.83 -23.18
N SER A 284 20.61 -7.59 -23.05
CA SER A 284 20.43 -8.86 -23.76
C SER A 284 20.47 -8.65 -25.27
N THR A 285 19.75 -7.65 -25.77
CA THR A 285 19.71 -7.31 -27.21
C THR A 285 21.09 -6.90 -27.75
N ILE A 286 21.84 -6.09 -27.00
CA ILE A 286 23.19 -5.65 -27.38
C ILE A 286 24.18 -6.84 -27.39
N SER A 287 24.07 -7.73 -26.40
CA SER A 287 24.92 -8.92 -26.31
C SER A 287 24.63 -9.91 -27.45
N GLU A 288 23.36 -10.17 -27.75
CA GLU A 288 22.94 -11.03 -28.87
C GLU A 288 23.44 -10.48 -30.22
N LYS A 289 23.45 -9.16 -30.42
CA LYS A 289 24.04 -8.52 -31.61
C LYS A 289 25.53 -8.86 -31.78
N LYS A 290 26.30 -8.76 -30.70
CA LYS A 290 27.75 -9.02 -30.72
C LYS A 290 28.04 -10.50 -31.05
N SER A 291 27.14 -11.40 -30.67
CA SER A 291 27.25 -12.84 -30.90
C SER A 291 26.71 -13.32 -32.26
N LYS A 292 25.66 -12.70 -32.81
CA LYS A 292 24.94 -13.24 -34.00
C LYS A 292 24.83 -12.31 -35.22
N LYS A 293 25.51 -11.15 -35.24
CA LYS A 293 25.49 -10.19 -36.38
C LYS A 293 24.07 -9.82 -36.84
N ARG A 294 23.07 -9.91 -35.95
CA ARG A 294 21.68 -9.52 -36.20
C ARG A 294 21.53 -7.99 -36.09
N SER A 295 20.74 -7.38 -36.97
CA SER A 295 20.36 -5.97 -36.87
C SER A 295 19.50 -5.74 -35.64
N ILE A 296 19.80 -4.70 -34.86
CA ILE A 296 18.92 -4.22 -33.79
C ILE A 296 17.64 -3.74 -34.45
N ASP A 297 16.50 -4.28 -34.03
CA ASP A 297 15.22 -3.67 -34.38
C ASP A 297 15.04 -2.42 -33.50
N LYS A 298 15.56 -1.28 -33.99
CA LYS A 298 15.52 0.01 -33.29
C LYS A 298 14.09 0.41 -32.90
N LYS A 299 13.07 -0.12 -33.60
CA LYS A 299 11.65 0.08 -33.27
C LYS A 299 11.26 -0.54 -31.94
N GLN A 300 11.88 -1.65 -31.54
CA GLN A 300 11.59 -2.34 -30.27
C GLN A 300 12.09 -1.53 -29.07
N ILE A 301 13.32 -1.01 -29.16
CA ILE A 301 13.89 -0.14 -28.13
C ILE A 301 13.07 1.15 -27.99
N ALA A 302 12.70 1.75 -29.13
CA ALA A 302 11.84 2.93 -29.13
C ALA A 302 10.46 2.64 -28.51
N LEU A 303 9.85 1.48 -28.81
CA LEU A 303 8.55 1.11 -28.23
C LEU A 303 8.64 0.89 -26.72
N PHE A 304 9.66 0.19 -26.21
CA PHE A 304 9.86 0.02 -24.77
C PHE A 304 10.07 1.37 -24.07
N ALA A 305 10.86 2.27 -24.66
CA ALA A 305 11.05 3.62 -24.14
C ALA A 305 9.73 4.41 -24.09
N VAL A 306 8.93 4.36 -25.15
CA VAL A 306 7.61 5.01 -25.21
C VAL A 306 6.63 4.40 -24.21
N LEU A 307 6.54 3.07 -24.13
CA LEU A 307 5.70 2.37 -23.15
C LEU A 307 6.11 2.69 -21.73
N PHE A 308 7.42 2.77 -21.46
CA PHE A 308 7.94 3.14 -20.16
C PHE A 308 7.57 4.57 -19.78
N VAL A 309 7.74 5.54 -20.69
CA VAL A 309 7.34 6.92 -20.43
C VAL A 309 5.83 7.01 -20.21
N ILE A 310 5.01 6.44 -21.09
CA ILE A 310 3.55 6.52 -20.97
C ILE A 310 3.06 5.84 -19.68
N THR A 311 3.46 4.59 -19.45
CA THR A 311 2.97 3.81 -18.31
C THR A 311 3.56 4.32 -17.00
N GLY A 312 4.84 4.66 -17.00
CA GLY A 312 5.53 5.24 -15.84
C GLY A 312 4.93 6.59 -15.44
N THR A 313 4.76 7.51 -16.38
CA THR A 313 4.12 8.81 -16.12
C THR A 313 2.68 8.62 -15.65
N TYR A 314 1.89 7.76 -16.30
CA TYR A 314 0.52 7.47 -15.87
C TYR A 314 0.46 6.94 -14.43
N VAL A 315 1.29 5.95 -14.10
CA VAL A 315 1.30 5.32 -12.77
C VAL A 315 1.79 6.29 -11.69
N ILE A 316 2.78 7.13 -11.98
CA ILE A 316 3.28 8.15 -11.04
C ILE A 316 2.22 9.23 -10.81
N LEU A 317 1.61 9.76 -11.88
CA LEU A 317 0.56 10.78 -11.77
C LEU A 317 -0.65 10.24 -11.00
N ARG A 318 -1.04 8.98 -11.25
CA ARG A 318 -2.15 8.30 -10.54
C ARG A 318 -1.78 7.75 -9.17
N SER A 319 -0.51 7.80 -8.75
CA SER A 319 -0.09 7.42 -7.40
C SER A 319 -0.46 8.46 -6.34
N GLY A 320 -0.78 9.69 -6.76
CA GLY A 320 -1.28 10.75 -5.88
C GLY A 320 -2.80 10.77 -5.71
N ASN A 321 -3.27 11.61 -4.78
CA ASN A 321 -4.70 11.77 -4.43
C ASN A 321 -5.51 12.63 -5.42
N TYR A 322 -4.89 13.21 -6.44
CA TYR A 322 -5.49 14.19 -7.36
C TYR A 322 -5.44 13.72 -8.82
N GLY A 323 -6.06 12.58 -9.12
CA GLY A 323 -6.16 12.07 -10.49
C GLY A 323 -7.57 12.26 -11.07
N TYR A 324 -7.67 12.74 -12.32
CA TYR A 324 -8.93 12.78 -13.06
C TYR A 324 -9.46 11.35 -13.25
N VAL A 325 -10.62 11.05 -12.66
CA VAL A 325 -11.30 9.76 -12.77
C VAL A 325 -12.35 9.87 -13.89
N THR A 326 -12.39 8.91 -14.80
CA THR A 326 -13.43 8.88 -15.84
C THR A 326 -14.73 8.29 -15.28
N ASP A 327 -15.88 8.69 -15.82
CA ASP A 327 -17.19 8.19 -15.39
C ASP A 327 -17.29 6.65 -15.46
N LEU A 328 -16.64 6.04 -16.47
CA LEU A 328 -16.57 4.59 -16.60
C LEU A 328 -15.75 3.96 -15.46
N GLU A 329 -14.60 4.55 -15.12
CA GLU A 329 -13.78 4.09 -14.01
C GLU A 329 -14.53 4.20 -12.68
N GLU A 330 -15.31 5.28 -12.48
CA GLU A 330 -16.14 5.46 -11.30
C GLU A 330 -17.23 4.40 -11.19
N ARG A 331 -17.96 4.10 -12.28
CA ARG A 331 -18.96 3.02 -12.30
C ARG A 331 -18.36 1.66 -11.98
N PHE A 332 -17.20 1.33 -12.55
CA PHE A 332 -16.50 0.09 -12.22
C PHE A 332 -16.05 0.03 -10.76
N ARG A 333 -15.60 1.15 -10.20
CA ARG A 333 -15.25 1.24 -8.78
C ARG A 333 -16.46 0.96 -7.88
N LEU A 334 -17.62 1.53 -8.21
CA LEU A 334 -18.87 1.32 -7.48
C LEU A 334 -19.34 -0.15 -7.57
N LEU A 335 -19.22 -0.78 -8.75
CA LEU A 335 -19.52 -2.20 -8.94
C LEU A 335 -18.65 -3.07 -8.03
N LEU A 336 -17.32 -2.87 -8.05
CA LEU A 336 -16.40 -3.62 -7.20
C LEU A 336 -16.66 -3.38 -5.71
N GLU A 337 -17.01 -2.15 -5.32
CA GLU A 337 -17.34 -1.80 -3.94
C GLU A 337 -18.67 -2.39 -3.46
N ASN A 338 -19.60 -2.71 -4.37
CA ASN A 338 -20.84 -3.39 -4.03
C ASN A 338 -20.68 -4.92 -3.95
N VAL A 339 -19.74 -5.48 -4.71
CA VAL A 339 -19.47 -6.93 -4.73
C VAL A 339 -18.51 -7.36 -3.62
N PHE A 340 -17.50 -6.54 -3.30
CA PHE A 340 -16.45 -6.87 -2.35
C PHE A 340 -16.49 -6.00 -1.10
N ILE A 341 -16.20 -6.60 0.06
CA ILE A 341 -16.14 -5.90 1.36
C ILE A 341 -15.05 -4.82 1.34
N ILE A 342 -13.91 -5.14 0.72
CA ILE A 342 -12.80 -4.21 0.46
C ILE A 342 -12.50 -4.27 -1.03
N ARG A 343 -12.56 -3.12 -1.69
CA ARG A 343 -12.46 -3.02 -3.15
C ARG A 343 -11.07 -3.49 -3.66
N PRO A 344 -11.02 -4.45 -4.62
CA PRO A 344 -9.80 -4.80 -5.34
C PRO A 344 -9.23 -3.61 -6.11
N ARG A 345 -7.90 -3.55 -6.27
CA ARG A 345 -7.26 -2.48 -7.03
C ARG A 345 -7.43 -2.74 -8.53
N ILE A 346 -8.15 -1.86 -9.23
CA ILE A 346 -8.42 -1.97 -10.68
C ILE A 346 -7.12 -2.16 -11.49
N LYS A 347 -6.04 -1.44 -11.13
CA LYS A 347 -4.75 -1.57 -11.80
C LYS A 347 -4.20 -3.01 -11.73
N GLU A 348 -4.32 -3.68 -10.59
CA GLU A 348 -3.86 -5.06 -10.42
C GLU A 348 -4.77 -6.03 -11.17
N LEU A 349 -6.09 -5.82 -11.15
CA LEU A 349 -7.05 -6.64 -11.92
C LEU A 349 -6.76 -6.62 -13.43
N ILE A 350 -6.17 -5.53 -13.95
CA ILE A 350 -5.77 -5.42 -15.35
C ILE A 350 -4.39 -6.04 -15.58
N PHE A 351 -3.39 -5.68 -14.76
CA PHE A 351 -2.00 -6.06 -15.01
C PHE A 351 -1.64 -7.48 -14.54
N ILE A 352 -2.36 -8.09 -13.59
CA ILE A 352 -2.14 -9.49 -13.17
C ILE A 352 -2.45 -10.46 -14.31
N PRO A 353 -3.61 -10.41 -14.99
CA PRO A 353 -3.87 -11.26 -16.15
C PRO A 353 -2.82 -11.05 -17.26
N VAL A 354 -2.42 -9.80 -17.51
CA VAL A 354 -1.38 -9.48 -18.51
C VAL A 354 -0.04 -10.12 -18.14
N LEU A 355 0.37 -10.04 -16.86
CA LEU A 355 1.55 -10.73 -16.37
C LEU A 355 1.45 -12.24 -16.61
N LEU A 356 0.35 -12.88 -16.22
CA LEU A 356 0.18 -14.33 -16.37
C LEU A 356 0.21 -14.76 -17.85
N LEU A 357 -0.48 -14.02 -18.72
CA LEU A 357 -0.48 -14.25 -20.18
C LEU A 357 0.92 -14.14 -20.81
N SER A 358 1.85 -13.39 -20.20
CA SER A 358 3.22 -13.27 -20.73
C SER A 358 3.89 -14.64 -20.91
N SER A 359 3.56 -15.64 -20.08
CA SER A 359 4.10 -17.00 -20.19
C SER A 359 3.49 -17.85 -21.32
N ASP A 360 2.30 -17.50 -21.81
CA ASP A 360 1.55 -18.31 -22.79
C ASP A 360 1.70 -17.81 -24.24
N LEU A 361 2.49 -16.76 -24.43
CA LEU A 361 2.67 -16.10 -25.73
C LEU A 361 3.89 -16.68 -26.44
N LYS A 362 3.64 -17.26 -27.64
CA LYS A 362 4.70 -17.81 -28.51
C LYS A 362 5.64 -16.71 -29.05
N ASN A 363 5.12 -15.49 -29.24
CA ASN A 363 5.92 -14.37 -29.70
C ASN A 363 6.69 -13.76 -28.51
N LYS A 364 8.01 -13.99 -28.48
CA LYS A 364 8.94 -13.48 -27.46
C LYS A 364 8.78 -11.98 -27.22
N TYR A 365 8.58 -11.19 -28.27
CA TYR A 365 8.43 -9.73 -28.16
C TYR A 365 7.15 -9.32 -27.42
N ILE A 366 6.02 -9.94 -27.76
CA ILE A 366 4.73 -9.65 -27.10
C ILE A 366 4.77 -10.16 -25.65
N SER A 367 5.39 -11.33 -25.42
CA SER A 367 5.64 -11.88 -24.08
C SER A 367 6.43 -10.90 -23.21
N GLU A 368 7.50 -10.29 -23.72
CA GLU A 368 8.31 -9.30 -23.00
C GLU A 368 7.56 -8.00 -22.70
N ILE A 369 6.73 -7.51 -23.62
CA ILE A 369 5.85 -6.36 -23.37
C ILE A 369 4.86 -6.68 -22.24
N PHE A 370 4.26 -7.87 -22.27
CA PHE A 370 3.30 -8.29 -21.24
C PHE A 370 3.98 -8.46 -19.89
N ALA A 371 5.19 -9.03 -19.86
CA ALA A 371 6.00 -9.13 -18.66
C ALA A 371 6.38 -7.75 -18.11
N PHE A 372 6.73 -6.79 -18.98
CA PHE A 372 6.99 -5.40 -18.61
C PHE A 372 5.76 -4.76 -17.97
N LEU A 373 4.58 -4.84 -18.61
CA LEU A 373 3.34 -4.31 -18.02
C LEU A 373 2.99 -4.99 -16.70
N GLY A 374 3.27 -6.29 -16.59
CA GLY A 374 3.10 -7.07 -15.38
C GLY A 374 3.97 -6.62 -14.19
N THR A 375 5.10 -5.95 -14.45
CA THR A 375 5.92 -5.37 -13.35
C THR A 375 5.13 -4.36 -12.51
N PHE A 376 4.22 -3.60 -13.13
CA PHE A 376 3.38 -2.63 -12.42
C PHE A 376 2.35 -3.33 -11.50
N ALA A 377 1.83 -4.50 -11.89
CA ALA A 377 1.00 -5.32 -11.00
C ALA A 377 1.79 -5.75 -9.76
N LEU A 378 2.99 -6.29 -9.96
CA LEU A 378 3.82 -6.80 -8.87
C LEU A 378 4.24 -5.69 -7.90
N VAL A 379 4.69 -4.54 -8.41
CA VAL A 379 5.02 -3.40 -7.55
C VAL A 379 3.78 -2.84 -6.86
N SER A 380 2.60 -2.89 -7.51
CA SER A 380 1.36 -2.48 -6.87
C SER A 380 1.03 -3.35 -5.65
N ILE A 381 1.12 -4.68 -5.80
CA ILE A 381 0.94 -5.64 -4.68
C ILE A 381 1.90 -5.30 -3.55
N PHE A 382 3.19 -5.12 -3.85
CA PHE A 382 4.19 -4.75 -2.86
C PHE A 382 3.84 -3.42 -2.15
N ASN A 383 3.50 -2.38 -2.91
CA ASN A 383 3.18 -1.06 -2.36
C ASN A 383 1.90 -1.06 -1.51
N SER A 384 0.95 -1.98 -1.78
CA SER A 384 -0.23 -2.18 -0.94
C SER A 384 0.13 -2.43 0.53
N PHE A 385 1.25 -3.12 0.76
CA PHE A 385 1.78 -3.42 2.09
C PHE A 385 2.62 -2.29 2.68
N CYS A 386 3.19 -1.40 1.88
CA CYS A 386 3.93 -0.24 2.39
C CYS A 386 3.04 0.81 3.06
N HIS A 387 1.73 0.78 2.79
CA HIS A 387 0.75 1.62 3.45
C HIS A 387 0.22 0.95 4.73
N ILE A 388 0.98 1.05 5.82
CA ILE A 388 0.65 0.37 7.10
C ILE A 388 -0.52 1.00 7.88
N LYS A 389 -1.16 2.04 7.34
CA LYS A 389 -2.33 2.69 7.96
C LYS A 389 -3.51 1.73 8.13
N ALA A 390 -3.68 0.79 7.20
CA ALA A 390 -4.74 -0.21 7.26
C ALA A 390 -4.27 -1.41 8.10
N PRO A 391 -5.18 -2.05 8.85
CA PRO A 391 -4.89 -3.30 9.53
C PRO A 391 -4.38 -4.36 8.54
N ILE A 392 -3.49 -5.24 8.99
CA ILE A 392 -2.82 -6.19 8.11
C ILE A 392 -3.80 -7.13 7.42
N PHE A 393 -4.85 -7.57 8.13
CA PHE A 393 -5.85 -8.48 7.57
C PHE A 393 -6.69 -7.82 6.47
N VAL A 394 -6.92 -6.51 6.53
CA VAL A 394 -7.59 -5.74 5.46
C VAL A 394 -6.72 -5.73 4.21
N THR A 395 -5.42 -5.47 4.39
CA THR A 395 -4.46 -5.49 3.28
C THR A 395 -4.36 -6.88 2.67
N PHE A 396 -4.20 -7.93 3.49
CA PHE A 396 -4.17 -9.32 3.03
C PHE A 396 -5.44 -9.71 2.26
N TYR A 397 -6.62 -9.43 2.81
CA TYR A 397 -7.88 -9.72 2.15
C TYR A 397 -7.94 -9.09 0.76
N ARG A 398 -7.61 -7.80 0.65
CA ARG A 398 -7.65 -7.07 -0.61
C ARG A 398 -6.70 -7.67 -1.64
N GLU A 399 -5.45 -7.92 -1.28
CA GLU A 399 -4.46 -8.45 -2.22
C GLU A 399 -4.79 -9.89 -2.63
N ILE A 400 -5.23 -10.76 -1.70
CA ILE A 400 -5.63 -12.13 -2.00
C ILE A 400 -6.82 -12.15 -2.96
N ILE A 401 -7.87 -11.39 -2.68
CA ILE A 401 -9.04 -11.30 -3.58
C ILE A 401 -8.63 -10.74 -4.93
N THR A 402 -7.76 -9.72 -4.98
CA THR A 402 -7.30 -9.14 -6.24
C THR A 402 -6.51 -10.16 -7.08
N ILE A 403 -5.65 -10.96 -6.45
CA ILE A 403 -4.91 -12.05 -7.11
C ILE A 403 -5.87 -13.13 -7.61
N ILE A 404 -6.84 -13.57 -6.80
CA ILE A 404 -7.82 -14.60 -7.18
C ILE A 404 -8.65 -14.13 -8.38
N VAL A 405 -9.21 -12.93 -8.32
CA VAL A 405 -10.03 -12.38 -9.42
C VAL A 405 -9.16 -12.19 -10.67
N GLY A 406 -7.93 -11.69 -10.54
CA GLY A 406 -6.98 -11.59 -11.64
C GLY A 406 -6.65 -12.96 -12.27
N ALA A 407 -6.48 -14.00 -11.46
CA ALA A 407 -6.26 -15.36 -11.94
C ALA A 407 -7.50 -15.93 -12.66
N VAL A 408 -8.71 -15.65 -12.16
CA VAL A 408 -9.96 -16.05 -12.83
C VAL A 408 -10.09 -15.36 -14.20
N ILE A 409 -9.83 -14.05 -14.27
CA ILE A 409 -9.83 -13.30 -15.54
C ILE A 409 -8.83 -13.92 -16.53
N TYR A 410 -7.61 -14.21 -16.05
CA TYR A 410 -6.59 -14.91 -16.84
C TYR A 410 -7.10 -16.25 -17.38
N SER A 411 -7.66 -17.10 -16.52
CA SER A 411 -8.19 -18.42 -16.92
C SER A 411 -9.30 -18.29 -17.98
N ILE A 412 -10.21 -17.32 -17.83
CA ILE A 412 -11.26 -17.06 -18.83
C ILE A 412 -10.64 -16.68 -20.17
N ILE A 413 -9.64 -15.79 -20.20
CA ILE A 413 -8.96 -15.37 -21.44
C ILE A 413 -8.28 -16.57 -22.11
N VAL A 414 -7.59 -17.42 -21.34
CA VAL A 414 -6.91 -18.61 -21.87
C VAL A 414 -7.93 -19.61 -22.44
N ILE A 415 -9.06 -19.84 -21.76
CA ILE A 415 -10.13 -20.71 -22.24
C ILE A 415 -10.68 -20.18 -23.57
N ILE A 416 -11.02 -18.89 -23.66
CA ILE A 416 -11.52 -18.27 -24.89
C ILE A 416 -10.49 -18.40 -26.03
N LYS A 417 -9.22 -18.10 -25.76
CA LYS A 417 -8.13 -18.24 -26.73
C LYS A 417 -8.05 -19.68 -27.25
N ASN A 418 -8.14 -20.66 -26.36
CA ASN A 418 -8.08 -22.08 -26.75
C ASN A 418 -9.32 -22.50 -27.56
N LEU A 419 -10.52 -22.05 -27.18
CA LEU A 419 -11.74 -22.29 -27.95
C LEU A 419 -11.64 -21.71 -29.36
N ILE A 420 -11.11 -20.50 -29.52
CA ILE A 420 -10.87 -19.88 -30.83
C ILE A 420 -9.83 -20.66 -31.63
N ASN A 421 -8.74 -21.10 -31.01
CA ASN A 421 -7.72 -21.91 -31.68
C ASN A 421 -8.29 -23.23 -32.20
N VAL A 422 -9.10 -23.91 -31.38
CA VAL A 422 -9.84 -25.13 -31.76
C VAL A 422 -10.78 -24.83 -32.93
N TRP A 423 -11.57 -23.75 -32.85
CA TRP A 423 -12.50 -23.36 -33.91
C TRP A 423 -11.80 -23.00 -35.23
N THR A 424 -10.61 -22.40 -35.17
CA THR A 424 -9.81 -22.01 -36.34
C THR A 424 -8.86 -23.09 -36.86
N GLY A 425 -8.86 -24.29 -36.26
CA GLY A 425 -8.00 -25.40 -36.66
C GLY A 425 -6.50 -25.18 -36.41
N LYS A 426 -6.14 -24.19 -35.59
CA LYS A 426 -4.74 -23.90 -35.20
C LYS A 426 -4.45 -24.59 -33.88
N SER A 427 -4.07 -25.87 -33.90
CA SER A 427 -3.64 -26.61 -32.70
C SER A 427 -2.36 -26.03 -32.09
#